data_AF-A0A7S1YP98-F1
#
_entry.id   AF-A0A7S1YP98-F1
#
_cell.length_a   1.000
_cell.length_b   1.000
_cell.length_c   1.000
_cell.angle_alpha   90.00
_cell.angle_beta   90.00
_cell.angle_gamma   90.00
#
_symmetry.space_group_name_H-M   'P 1'
#
loop_
_entity.id
_entity.type
_entity.pdbx_description
1 polymer ?
#
loop_
_entity_poly.entity_id
_entity_poly.type
_entity_poly.pdbx_seq_one_letter_code
_entity_poly.pdbx_strand_id
1 'polypeptide(L)'
;KWLSEFLCFVREHCTEVVCASEEDVLSRMNSKRVGLGQVGIRCRFCGHLPHKKRGGRSSTFPSSLSRIYQSITMMIRDHFESCPAMPSESKTKFKELRGSVSQGVVGSKKYWIHSAKALGLVDTDSGIFFIDRRYFASKQT
;
A
#
# COMPACT_ATOMS: atom_id res chain seq x y z
N LYS A 1 16.11 8.68 -12.71
CA LYS A 1 15.52 8.47 -11.37
C LYS A 1 14.02 8.15 -11.55
N TRP A 2 13.49 7.06 -10.99
CA TRP A 2 12.10 6.64 -11.24
C TRP A 2 11.09 7.16 -10.18
N LEU A 3 11.55 7.49 -8.97
CA LEU A 3 10.76 8.08 -7.88
C LEU A 3 11.40 9.38 -7.39
N SER A 4 10.59 10.34 -6.93
CA SER A 4 11.09 11.49 -6.16
C SER A 4 11.55 11.08 -4.76
N GLU A 5 12.30 11.94 -4.09
CA GLU A 5 12.70 11.70 -2.68
C GLU A 5 11.46 11.52 -1.78
N PHE A 6 10.42 12.33 -2.00
CA PHE A 6 9.14 12.18 -1.31
C PHE A 6 8.51 10.79 -1.50
N LEU A 7 8.46 10.26 -2.72
CA LEU A 7 7.89 8.94 -2.97
C LEU A 7 8.78 7.82 -2.41
N CYS A 8 10.11 7.99 -2.38
CA CYS A 8 11.00 7.07 -1.67
C CYS A 8 10.68 7.05 -0.17
N PHE A 9 10.56 8.22 0.46
CA PHE A 9 10.22 8.34 1.88
C PHE A 9 8.88 7.67 2.21
N VAL A 10 7.83 7.92 1.41
CA VAL A 10 6.51 7.30 1.62
C VAL A 10 6.60 5.78 1.52
N ARG A 11 7.26 5.25 0.48
CA ARG A 11 7.44 3.81 0.26
C ARG A 11 8.17 3.16 1.43
N GLU A 12 9.25 3.77 1.89
CA GLU A 12 10.21 3.18 2.81
C GLU A 12 9.82 3.34 4.28
N HIS A 13 9.25 4.49 4.65
CA HIS A 13 8.96 4.81 6.05
C HIS A 13 7.47 4.85 6.37
N CYS A 14 6.60 5.14 5.40
CA CYS A 14 5.17 5.32 5.70
C CYS A 14 4.31 4.09 5.41
N THR A 15 4.67 3.28 4.42
CA THR A 15 3.83 2.16 3.95
C THR A 15 4.49 0.81 4.00
N GLU A 16 3.79 -0.23 4.43
CA GLU A 16 4.19 -1.64 4.34
C GLU A 16 3.27 -2.42 3.40
N VAL A 17 3.77 -3.54 2.87
CA VAL A 17 2.97 -4.52 2.13
C VAL A 17 2.39 -5.52 3.14
N VAL A 18 1.11 -5.83 3.00
CA VAL A 18 0.38 -6.75 3.90
C VAL A 18 -0.49 -7.70 3.09
N CYS A 19 -0.88 -8.83 3.67
CA CYS A 19 -1.93 -9.68 3.14
C CYS A 19 -3.23 -9.42 3.93
N ALA A 20 -4.36 -9.33 3.23
CA ALA A 20 -5.66 -9.11 3.85
C ALA A 20 -5.97 -10.22 4.86
N SER A 21 -6.31 -9.83 6.09
CA SER A 21 -6.83 -10.73 7.12
C SER A 21 -8.35 -10.88 7.01
N GLU A 22 -8.93 -11.79 7.80
CA GLU A 22 -10.39 -11.88 7.94
C GLU A 22 -11.00 -10.56 8.44
N GLU A 23 -10.33 -9.83 9.34
CA GLU A 23 -10.77 -8.51 9.80
C GLU A 23 -10.86 -7.52 8.62
N ASP A 24 -9.87 -7.52 7.72
CA ASP A 24 -9.87 -6.63 6.55
C ASP A 24 -10.98 -6.96 5.55
N VAL A 25 -11.34 -8.24 5.42
CA VAL A 25 -12.45 -8.71 4.58
C VAL A 25 -13.79 -8.25 5.20
N LEU A 26 -13.97 -8.49 6.50
CA LEU A 26 -15.20 -8.15 7.23
C LEU A 26 -15.42 -6.65 7.37
N SER A 27 -14.34 -5.86 7.51
CA SER A 27 -14.45 -4.41 7.70
C SER A 27 -14.91 -3.66 6.45
N ARG A 28 -14.96 -4.30 5.28
CA ARG A 28 -15.32 -3.66 4.02
C ARG A 28 -16.78 -3.94 3.65
N MET A 29 -17.64 -2.97 3.96
CA MET A 29 -19.08 -3.02 3.68
C MET A 29 -19.46 -2.73 2.20
N ASN A 30 -18.50 -2.33 1.34
CA ASN A 30 -18.77 -1.86 -0.03
C ASN A 30 -18.42 -2.90 -1.11
N SER A 31 -19.03 -2.76 -2.30
CA SER A 31 -18.98 -3.65 -3.47
C SER A 31 -17.59 -4.04 -4.03
N LYS A 32 -16.50 -3.42 -3.56
CA LYS A 32 -15.13 -3.86 -3.88
C LYS A 32 -14.67 -4.87 -2.85
N ARG A 33 -15.05 -6.13 -3.08
CA ARG A 33 -14.69 -7.26 -2.22
C ARG A 33 -13.17 -7.40 -2.19
N VAL A 34 -12.60 -7.40 -0.99
CA VAL A 34 -11.21 -7.78 -0.75
C VAL A 34 -11.20 -9.27 -0.45
N GLY A 35 -10.32 -10.03 -1.10
CA GLY A 35 -10.16 -11.45 -0.85
C GLY A 35 -9.23 -11.71 0.34
N LEU A 36 -9.47 -12.78 1.10
CA LEU A 36 -8.53 -13.23 2.13
C LEU A 36 -7.16 -13.49 1.49
N GLY A 37 -6.09 -12.98 2.10
CA GLY A 37 -4.74 -13.11 1.56
C GLY A 37 -4.40 -12.16 0.40
N GLN A 38 -5.36 -11.37 -0.11
CA GLN A 38 -5.08 -10.37 -1.14
C GLN A 38 -4.04 -9.38 -0.63
N VAL A 39 -3.05 -9.08 -1.46
CA VAL A 39 -1.99 -8.14 -1.13
C VAL A 39 -2.51 -6.72 -1.14
N GLY A 40 -2.22 -6.02 -0.06
CA GLY A 40 -2.53 -4.62 0.16
C GLY A 40 -1.32 -3.83 0.60
N ILE A 41 -1.56 -2.53 0.77
CA ILE A 41 -0.61 -1.55 1.26
C ILE A 41 -1.23 -0.89 2.47
N ARG A 42 -0.50 -0.81 3.57
CA ARG A 42 -0.97 -0.27 4.84
C ARG A 42 0.02 0.72 5.43
N CYS A 43 -0.50 1.68 6.20
CA CYS A 43 0.30 2.60 6.99
C CYS A 43 1.08 1.85 8.07
N ARG A 44 2.41 2.01 8.13
CA ARG A 44 3.28 1.41 9.15
C ARG A 44 2.97 1.92 10.56
N PHE A 45 2.53 3.18 10.66
CA PHE A 45 2.32 3.84 11.94
C PHE A 45 1.06 3.39 12.65
N CYS A 46 -0.10 3.43 11.99
CA CYS A 46 -1.38 3.05 12.61
C CYS A 46 -1.85 1.64 12.26
N GLY A 47 -1.12 0.90 11.42
CA GLY A 47 -1.51 -0.44 10.97
C GLY A 47 -1.67 -1.46 12.10
N HIS A 48 -0.95 -1.28 13.21
CA HIS A 48 -1.04 -2.13 14.40
C HIS A 48 -2.28 -1.85 15.27
N LEU A 49 -2.94 -0.70 15.11
CA LEU A 49 -4.14 -0.36 15.88
C LEU A 49 -5.35 -1.18 15.40
N PRO A 50 -6.38 -1.39 16.24
CA PRO A 50 -7.67 -1.93 15.79
C PRO A 50 -8.29 -1.08 14.69
N HIS A 51 -9.03 -1.69 13.74
CA HIS A 51 -9.53 -0.98 12.54
C HIS A 51 -10.25 0.34 12.86
N LYS A 52 -11.11 0.37 13.89
CA LYS A 52 -11.87 1.55 14.35
C LYS A 52 -11.00 2.71 14.87
N LYS A 53 -9.75 2.44 15.26
CA LYS A 53 -8.79 3.45 15.77
C LYS A 53 -7.79 3.89 14.70
N ARG A 54 -7.81 3.27 13.52
CA ARG A 54 -6.94 3.68 12.40
C ARG A 54 -7.52 4.93 11.74
N GLY A 55 -6.66 5.78 11.19
CA GLY A 55 -7.10 6.87 10.33
C GLY A 55 -7.78 6.34 9.06
N GLY A 56 -8.71 7.11 8.51
CA GLY A 56 -9.32 6.81 7.21
C GLY A 56 -8.24 6.64 6.13
N ARG A 57 -8.47 5.72 5.18
CA ARG A 57 -7.52 5.39 4.09
C ARG A 57 -6.13 4.94 4.58
N SER A 58 -6.02 4.40 5.79
CA SER A 58 -4.79 3.81 6.33
C SER A 58 -4.37 2.50 5.66
N SER A 59 -5.28 1.83 4.94
CA SER A 59 -4.97 0.66 4.12
C SER A 59 -5.75 0.64 2.80
N THR A 60 -5.16 0.02 1.79
CA THR A 60 -5.74 -0.16 0.46
C THR A 60 -5.34 -1.50 -0.12
N PHE A 61 -6.26 -2.16 -0.82
CA PHE A 61 -6.05 -3.43 -1.49
C PHE A 61 -6.31 -3.19 -2.99
N PRO A 62 -5.27 -2.85 -3.77
CA PRO A 62 -5.45 -2.55 -5.19
C PRO A 62 -5.94 -3.79 -5.93
N SER A 63 -6.79 -3.57 -6.93
CA SER A 63 -7.27 -4.66 -7.79
C SER A 63 -6.22 -5.14 -8.79
N SER A 64 -5.13 -4.37 -8.99
CA SER A 64 -4.01 -4.77 -9.84
C SER A 64 -2.74 -3.97 -9.57
N LEU A 65 -1.59 -4.47 -10.02
CA LEU A 65 -0.27 -3.85 -9.89
C LEU A 65 -0.25 -2.42 -10.44
N SER A 66 -0.94 -2.16 -11.55
CA SER A 66 -1.02 -0.83 -12.16
C SER A 66 -1.77 0.20 -11.29
N ARG A 67 -2.59 -0.26 -10.34
CA ARG A 67 -3.32 0.58 -9.38
C ARG A 67 -2.52 0.90 -8.12
N ILE A 68 -1.35 0.29 -7.90
CA ILE A 68 -0.50 0.56 -6.71
C ILE A 68 -0.16 2.05 -6.58
N TYR A 69 0.28 2.68 -7.67
CA TYR A 69 0.62 4.11 -7.64
C TYR A 69 -0.57 4.97 -7.21
N GLN A 70 -1.74 4.72 -7.81
CA GLN A 70 -2.96 5.44 -7.47
C GLN A 70 -3.33 5.24 -5.99
N SER A 71 -3.27 3.99 -5.51
CA SER A 71 -3.48 3.63 -4.10
C SER A 71 -2.58 4.44 -3.15
N ILE A 72 -1.28 4.51 -3.43
CA ILE A 72 -0.31 5.30 -2.65
C ILE A 72 -0.68 6.80 -2.68
N THR A 73 -1.01 7.35 -3.85
CA THR A 73 -1.38 8.78 -3.95
C THR A 73 -2.63 9.13 -3.15
N MET A 74 -3.59 8.20 -3.02
CA MET A 74 -4.76 8.41 -2.15
C MET A 74 -4.37 8.41 -0.67
N MET A 75 -3.48 7.51 -0.23
CA MET A 75 -2.96 7.52 1.15
C MET A 75 -2.19 8.81 1.45
N ILE A 76 -1.39 9.28 0.50
CA ILE A 76 -0.66 10.56 0.59
C ILE A 76 -1.62 11.74 0.81
N ARG A 77 -2.72 11.77 0.04
CA ARG A 77 -3.69 12.86 0.11
C ARG A 77 -4.55 12.82 1.37
N ASP A 78 -5.03 11.63 1.74
CA ASP A 78 -6.15 11.50 2.69
C ASP A 78 -5.71 11.01 4.08
N HIS A 79 -4.55 10.36 4.21
CA HIS A 79 -4.19 9.63 5.43
C HIS A 79 -2.99 10.21 6.19
N PHE A 80 -1.82 10.36 5.57
CA PHE A 80 -0.58 10.54 6.35
C PHE A 80 -0.57 11.81 7.20
N GLU A 81 -1.16 12.90 6.71
CA GLU A 81 -1.24 14.16 7.45
C GLU A 81 -2.22 14.10 8.65
N SER A 82 -3.20 13.20 8.62
CA SER A 82 -4.19 13.00 9.68
C SER A 82 -3.96 11.72 10.49
N CYS A 83 -2.87 10.99 10.21
CA CYS A 83 -2.60 9.70 10.86
C CYS A 83 -2.46 9.89 12.38
N PRO A 84 -3.27 9.17 13.20
CA PRO A 84 -3.28 9.35 14.65
C PRO A 84 -2.04 8.78 15.35
N ALA A 85 -1.26 7.94 14.66
CA ALA A 85 -0.11 7.25 15.23
C ALA A 85 1.22 7.63 14.55
N MET A 86 1.22 8.55 13.58
CA MET A 86 2.46 8.99 12.94
C MET A 86 3.24 9.91 13.91
N PRO A 87 4.50 9.60 14.23
CA PRO A 87 5.33 10.46 15.07
C PRO A 87 5.50 11.86 14.47
N SER A 88 5.64 12.87 15.33
CA SER A 88 5.80 14.27 14.93
C SER A 88 6.97 14.47 13.97
N GLU A 89 8.12 13.84 14.23
CA GLU A 89 9.31 13.90 13.36
C GLU A 89 9.00 13.38 11.94
N SER A 90 8.39 12.20 11.83
CA SER A 90 7.99 11.63 10.54
C SER A 90 6.97 12.52 9.81
N LYS A 91 6.07 13.15 10.56
CA LYS A 91 5.05 14.06 10.02
C LYS A 91 5.66 15.36 9.50
N THR A 92 6.64 15.92 10.21
CA THR A 92 7.42 17.08 9.77
C THR A 92 8.18 16.75 8.48
N LYS A 93 8.93 15.65 8.47
CA LYS A 93 9.67 15.22 7.28
C LYS A 93 8.77 14.96 6.07
N PHE A 94 7.60 14.35 6.30
CA PHE A 94 6.58 14.15 5.26
C PHE A 94 6.15 15.48 4.64
N LYS A 95 5.87 16.51 5.45
CA LYS A 95 5.44 17.84 4.97
C LYS A 95 6.54 18.56 4.20
N GLU A 96 7.77 18.56 4.71
CA GLU A 96 8.93 19.15 4.05
C GLU A 96 9.17 18.55 2.67
N LEU A 97 9.19 17.21 2.59
CA LEU A 97 9.41 16.50 1.33
C LEU A 97 8.24 16.66 0.37
N ARG A 98 7.00 16.78 0.87
CA ARG A 98 5.81 17.01 0.03
C ARG A 98 5.83 18.41 -0.61
N GLY A 99 6.28 19.43 0.12
CA GLY A 99 6.34 20.81 -0.37
C GLY A 99 7.46 21.07 -1.39
N SER A 100 8.48 20.21 -1.41
CA SER A 100 9.65 20.33 -2.30
C SER A 100 9.52 19.57 -3.62
N VAL A 101 8.36 18.93 -3.90
CA VAL A 101 8.14 18.17 -5.13
C VAL A 101 7.77 19.10 -6.29
N SER A 102 8.70 19.32 -7.23
CA SER A 102 8.35 19.72 -8.59
C SER A 102 7.67 18.54 -9.31
N GLN A 103 6.61 18.82 -10.06
CA GLN A 103 5.72 17.92 -10.81
C GLN A 103 6.17 16.45 -11.01
N GLY A 104 5.22 15.52 -10.80
CA GLY A 104 5.43 14.07 -10.70
C GLY A 104 6.41 13.47 -11.73
N VAL A 105 7.36 12.67 -11.21
CA VAL A 105 8.36 11.98 -12.04
C VAL A 105 7.66 11.04 -13.03
N VAL A 106 7.86 11.28 -14.32
CA VAL A 106 7.22 10.61 -15.48
C VAL A 106 7.31 9.06 -15.43
N GLY A 107 8.23 8.49 -14.65
CA GLY A 107 8.43 7.04 -14.48
C GLY A 107 7.75 6.38 -13.26
N SER A 108 7.09 7.13 -12.39
CA SER A 108 6.68 6.62 -11.06
C SER A 108 5.75 5.41 -11.16
N LYS A 109 4.77 5.39 -12.08
CA LYS A 109 3.86 4.24 -12.25
C LYS A 109 4.59 2.95 -12.66
N LYS A 110 5.54 3.06 -13.60
CA LYS A 110 6.34 1.91 -14.06
C LYS A 110 7.17 1.33 -12.93
N TYR A 111 7.68 2.18 -12.04
CA TYR A 111 8.45 1.77 -10.87
C TYR A 111 7.66 0.82 -10.00
N TRP A 112 6.46 1.22 -9.59
CA TRP A 112 5.65 0.46 -8.65
C TRP A 112 5.26 -0.91 -9.21
N ILE A 113 4.95 -0.99 -10.50
CA ILE A 113 4.67 -2.27 -11.17
C ILE A 113 5.93 -3.15 -11.17
N HIS A 114 7.07 -2.60 -11.59
CA HIS A 114 8.33 -3.35 -11.65
C HIS A 114 8.78 -3.84 -10.27
N SER A 115 8.75 -2.98 -9.25
CA SER A 115 9.12 -3.34 -7.88
C SER A 115 8.18 -4.39 -7.30
N ALA A 116 6.88 -4.30 -7.58
CA ALA A 116 5.91 -5.28 -7.10
C ALA A 116 6.16 -6.66 -7.73
N LYS A 117 6.40 -6.73 -9.04
CA LYS A 117 6.78 -7.99 -9.71
C LYS A 117 8.07 -8.58 -9.13
N ALA A 118 9.08 -7.75 -8.85
CA ALA A 118 10.32 -8.19 -8.24
C ALA A 118 10.15 -8.73 -6.81
N LEU A 119 9.12 -8.27 -6.08
CA LEU A 119 8.71 -8.83 -4.78
C LEU A 119 7.89 -10.13 -4.92
N GLY A 120 7.72 -10.64 -6.14
CA GLY A 120 6.89 -11.80 -6.42
C GLY A 120 5.39 -11.48 -6.40
N LEU A 121 4.97 -10.24 -6.58
CA LEU A 121 3.55 -9.91 -6.67
C LEU A 121 3.02 -10.10 -8.10
N VAL A 122 1.87 -10.74 -8.23
CA VAL A 122 1.21 -11.02 -9.50
C VAL A 122 -0.24 -10.54 -9.48
N ASP A 123 -0.70 -10.09 -10.66
CA ASP A 123 -2.11 -9.81 -10.91
C ASP A 123 -2.90 -11.12 -11.06
N THR A 124 -4.09 -11.18 -10.46
CA THR A 124 -5.09 -12.23 -10.64
C THR A 124 -6.46 -11.58 -10.84
N ASP A 125 -7.47 -12.38 -11.21
CA ASP A 125 -8.85 -11.90 -11.33
C ASP A 125 -9.43 -11.40 -9.99
N SER A 126 -8.83 -11.80 -8.87
CA SER A 126 -9.27 -11.44 -7.51
C SER A 126 -8.38 -10.38 -6.85
N GLY A 127 -7.45 -9.77 -7.59
CA GLY A 127 -6.54 -8.75 -7.08
C GLY A 127 -5.07 -9.16 -7.15
N ILE A 128 -4.25 -8.60 -6.26
CA ILE A 128 -2.80 -8.89 -6.23
C ILE A 128 -2.54 -10.00 -5.22
N PHE A 129 -1.73 -10.98 -5.58
CA PHE A 129 -1.28 -12.04 -4.68
C PHE A 129 0.23 -12.25 -4.82
N PHE A 130 0.85 -12.89 -3.83
CA PHE A 130 2.21 -13.38 -4.00
C PHE A 130 2.20 -14.59 -4.95
N ILE A 131 3.21 -14.67 -5.82
CA ILE A 131 3.66 -15.86 -6.55
C ILE A 131 4.35 -16.79 -5.55
N ASP A 132 3.54 -17.15 -4.56
CA ASP A 132 3.63 -18.31 -3.74
C ASP A 132 4.39 -18.35 -2.39
N ARG A 133 3.74 -18.99 -1.40
CA ARG A 133 4.39 -19.81 -0.35
C ARG A 133 3.94 -21.30 -0.35
N ARG A 134 2.91 -21.75 -1.09
CA ARG A 134 2.37 -23.14 -1.27
C ARG A 134 1.68 -23.60 -2.61
N TYR A 135 1.31 -22.78 -3.60
CA TYR A 135 1.01 -23.05 -5.03
C TYR A 135 1.85 -24.16 -5.71
N PHE A 136 3.07 -24.48 -5.26
CA PHE A 136 3.79 -25.72 -5.67
C PHE A 136 3.51 -26.96 -4.79
N ALA A 137 3.07 -26.79 -3.55
CA ALA A 137 2.81 -27.88 -2.61
C ALA A 137 1.44 -28.56 -2.82
N SER A 138 0.48 -27.93 -3.49
CA SER A 138 -0.85 -28.51 -3.76
C SER A 138 -1.02 -29.10 -5.16
N LYS A 139 0.07 -29.28 -5.92
CA LYS A 139 0.10 -30.00 -7.21
C LYS A 139 0.86 -31.33 -7.14
N GLN A 140 1.13 -31.85 -5.93
CA GLN A 140 1.88 -33.09 -5.73
C GLN A 140 1.27 -34.06 -4.70
N THR A 141 -0.05 -33.99 -4.50
CA THR A 141 -0.85 -35.03 -3.84
C THR A 141 -2.12 -35.27 -4.61
#